data_AF-A0AAV5VDC1-F1
#
_entry.id   AF-A0AAV5VDC1-F1
#
_cell.length_a   1.000
_cell.length_b   1.000
_cell.length_c   1.000
_cell.angle_alpha   90.00
_cell.angle_beta   90.00
_cell.angle_gamma   90.00
#
_symmetry.space_group_name_H-M   'P 1'
#
loop_
_entity.id
_entity.type
_entity.pdbx_description
1 polymer ?
#
loop_
_entity_poly.entity_id
_entity_poly.type
_entity_poly.pdbx_seq_one_letter_code
_entity_poly.pdbx_strand_id
1 'polypeptide(L)'
;MNLNWFSLVLAFCATVSSYKILVYNSKYAHSHSNFLGRITDVLADAGHNVTSLISVIDPNGADGTSKSNKIYVQQTAASAELQEQFKKMAANLFDSDSFDLLGSYFMGAFFGKIFATQCKAVIEDTRLIEKLKAEKYDVMFMENFDMCGVALTELIQPKSFIPTSSSIAFGPHEEEWGIATALSYNPEHHLSRMNVHSMWDRLVNLYARFLVRLTFDQFRGVINTLFREKFG
;
A
#
# COMPACT_ATOMS: atom_id res chain seq x y z
N MET A 1 52.47 -6.17 -16.52
CA MET A 1 51.65 -6.74 -15.42
C MET A 1 50.40 -5.92 -15.07
N ASN A 2 50.05 -4.84 -15.80
CA ASN A 2 48.99 -3.89 -15.38
C ASN A 2 47.67 -3.99 -16.15
N LEU A 3 47.63 -4.72 -17.28
CA LEU A 3 46.44 -4.78 -18.14
C LEU A 3 45.33 -5.66 -17.52
N ASN A 4 45.71 -6.77 -16.87
CA ASN A 4 44.76 -7.70 -16.24
C ASN A 4 44.05 -7.08 -15.02
N TRP A 5 44.71 -6.19 -14.27
CA TRP A 5 44.11 -5.50 -13.14
C TRP A 5 43.05 -4.48 -13.58
N PHE A 6 43.34 -3.74 -14.66
CA PHE A 6 42.40 -2.77 -15.23
C PHE A 6 41.15 -3.46 -15.78
N SER A 7 41.31 -4.61 -16.44
CA SER A 7 40.20 -5.44 -16.91
C SER A 7 39.38 -6.06 -15.77
N LEU A 8 40.02 -6.44 -14.66
CA LEU A 8 39.33 -6.93 -13.45
C LEU A 8 38.51 -5.82 -12.77
N VAL A 9 39.03 -4.60 -12.69
CA VAL A 9 38.31 -3.44 -12.14
C VAL A 9 37.12 -3.05 -13.04
N LEU A 10 37.31 -3.02 -14.36
CA LEU A 10 36.21 -2.79 -15.31
C LEU A 10 35.14 -3.88 -15.28
N ALA A 11 35.53 -5.15 -15.10
CA ALA A 11 34.59 -6.26 -14.94
C ALA A 11 33.81 -6.17 -13.62
N PHE A 12 34.42 -5.67 -12.53
CA PHE A 12 33.76 -5.45 -11.24
C PHE A 12 32.84 -4.21 -11.23
N CYS A 13 33.18 -3.18 -12.00
CA CYS A 13 32.31 -2.02 -12.20
C CYS A 13 31.05 -2.36 -13.03
N ALA A 14 31.13 -3.35 -13.92
CA ALA A 14 29.99 -3.80 -14.74
C ALA A 14 28.91 -4.54 -13.93
N THR A 15 29.18 -4.96 -12.68
CA THR A 15 28.25 -5.74 -11.85
C THR A 15 27.44 -4.91 -10.85
N VAL A 16 27.67 -3.60 -10.73
CA VAL A 16 26.88 -2.74 -9.85
C VAL A 16 25.67 -2.19 -10.62
N SER A 17 24.61 -2.99 -10.72
CA SER A 17 23.33 -2.52 -11.26
C SER A 17 22.56 -1.79 -10.16
N SER A 18 22.43 -0.47 -10.30
CA SER A 18 21.59 0.35 -9.43
C SER A 18 20.24 0.57 -10.09
N TYR A 19 19.18 -0.02 -9.55
CA TYR A 19 17.81 0.24 -9.99
C TYR A 19 17.32 1.60 -9.50
N LYS A 20 16.49 2.26 -10.31
CA LYS A 20 15.72 3.41 -9.88
C LYS A 20 14.37 2.94 -9.36
N ILE A 21 14.14 3.11 -8.06
CA ILE A 21 13.01 2.54 -7.34
C ILE A 21 12.12 3.67 -6.81
N LEU A 22 10.82 3.56 -7.06
CA LEU A 22 9.80 4.42 -6.48
C LEU A 22 9.08 3.67 -5.36
N VAL A 23 8.89 4.28 -4.21
CA VAL A 23 8.10 3.73 -3.10
C VAL A 23 6.95 4.69 -2.82
N TYR A 24 5.72 4.28 -3.11
CA TYR A 24 4.52 5.02 -2.73
C TYR A 24 4.16 4.71 -1.28
N ASN A 25 4.14 5.74 -0.43
CA ASN A 25 3.82 5.66 0.99
C ASN A 25 2.67 6.61 1.30
N SER A 26 1.47 6.08 1.52
CA SER A 26 0.41 6.83 2.16
C SER A 26 0.67 6.90 3.66
N LYS A 27 1.09 8.07 4.11
CA LYS A 27 1.46 8.33 5.49
C LYS A 27 0.19 8.56 6.30
N TYR A 28 -0.53 7.49 6.66
CA TYR A 28 -1.76 7.55 7.45
C TYR A 28 -1.65 6.87 8.81
N ALA A 29 -0.75 5.88 8.93
CA ALA A 29 -0.52 5.10 10.14
C ALA A 29 0.96 4.75 10.29
N HIS A 30 1.44 4.73 11.54
CA HIS A 30 2.86 4.54 11.86
C HIS A 30 3.43 3.20 11.36
N SER A 31 2.69 2.10 11.51
CA SER A 31 3.14 0.76 11.07
C SER A 31 3.40 0.69 9.57
N HIS A 32 2.48 1.25 8.79
CA HIS A 32 2.51 1.27 7.32
C HIS A 32 3.72 2.08 6.80
N SER A 33 3.89 3.30 7.31
CA SER A 33 5.05 4.13 6.94
C SER A 33 6.37 3.52 7.39
N ASN A 34 6.44 2.90 8.57
CA ASN A 34 7.64 2.20 9.04
C ASN A 34 7.97 0.99 8.15
N PHE A 35 6.97 0.17 7.78
CA PHE A 35 7.18 -0.99 6.91
C PHE A 35 7.75 -0.60 5.53
N LEU A 36 7.10 0.33 4.84
CA LEU A 36 7.57 0.84 3.54
C LEU A 36 8.90 1.59 3.66
N GLY A 37 9.09 2.31 4.77
CA GLY A 37 10.33 3.01 5.07
C GLY A 37 11.52 2.06 5.30
N ARG A 38 11.28 0.90 5.93
CA ARG A 38 12.31 -0.15 6.06
C ARG A 38 12.68 -0.77 4.73
N ILE A 39 11.69 -1.07 3.87
CA ILE A 39 11.94 -1.53 2.50
C ILE A 39 12.83 -0.52 1.76
N THR A 40 12.45 0.75 1.87
CA THR A 40 13.17 1.88 1.27
C THR A 40 14.63 1.95 1.73
N ASP A 41 14.87 1.92 3.05
CA ASP A 41 16.21 2.04 3.62
C ASP A 41 17.10 0.83 3.26
N VAL A 42 16.55 -0.39 3.24
CA VAL A 42 17.29 -1.61 2.82
C VAL A 42 17.69 -1.55 1.35
N LEU A 43 16.80 -1.09 0.48
CA LEU A 43 17.11 -0.94 -0.95
C LEU A 43 18.13 0.17 -1.20
N ALA A 44 18.06 1.27 -0.44
CA ALA A 44 19.06 2.32 -0.49
C ALA A 44 20.44 1.83 -0.01
N ASP A 45 20.49 1.05 1.08
CA ASP A 45 21.72 0.43 1.59
C ASP A 45 22.34 -0.56 0.59
N ALA A 46 21.51 -1.23 -0.21
CA ALA A 46 21.96 -2.09 -1.30
C ALA A 46 22.53 -1.31 -2.51
N GLY A 47 22.52 0.03 -2.47
CA GLY A 47 23.07 0.89 -3.52
C GLY A 47 22.08 1.27 -4.64
N HIS A 48 20.77 1.07 -4.42
CA HIS A 48 19.73 1.51 -5.37
C HIS A 48 19.36 2.98 -5.19
N ASN A 49 18.93 3.63 -6.28
CA ASN A 49 18.41 5.00 -6.22
C ASN A 49 16.93 4.95 -5.85
N VAL A 50 16.62 5.18 -4.58
CA VAL A 50 15.26 5.06 -4.05
C VAL A 50 14.63 6.44 -3.81
N THR A 51 13.43 6.63 -4.36
CA THR A 51 12.59 7.81 -4.13
C THR A 51 11.30 7.37 -3.43
N SER A 52 10.97 8.01 -2.30
CA SER A 52 9.70 7.82 -1.60
C SER A 52 8.73 8.95 -1.95
N LEU A 53 7.62 8.60 -2.59
CA LEU A 53 6.47 9.48 -2.78
C LEU A 53 5.57 9.36 -1.55
N ILE A 54 5.62 10.36 -0.68
CA ILE A 54 4.94 10.40 0.60
C ILE A 54 3.66 11.22 0.45
N SER A 55 2.53 10.53 0.44
CA SER A 55 1.19 11.12 0.43
C SER A 55 0.75 11.36 1.88
N VAL A 56 0.78 12.62 2.34
CA VAL A 56 0.61 12.96 3.75
C VAL A 56 -0.87 12.95 4.15
N ILE A 57 -1.29 11.94 4.93
CA ILE A 57 -2.61 11.87 5.57
C ILE A 57 -2.50 12.17 7.07
N ASP A 58 -1.40 11.79 7.71
CA ASP A 58 -1.03 12.15 9.07
C ASP A 58 0.28 12.95 9.08
N PRO A 59 0.22 14.27 9.31
CA PRO A 59 1.43 15.09 9.36
C PRO A 59 2.32 14.77 10.57
N ASN A 60 1.76 14.22 11.65
CA ASN A 60 2.50 13.92 12.88
C ASN A 60 3.19 12.55 12.84
N GLY A 61 2.82 11.69 11.89
CA GLY A 61 3.47 10.40 11.71
C GLY A 61 4.94 10.53 11.30
N ALA A 62 5.73 9.47 11.51
CA ALA A 62 7.06 9.39 10.92
C ALA A 62 6.98 8.94 9.45
N ASP A 63 7.91 9.37 8.61
CA ASP A 63 8.00 8.90 7.22
C ASP A 63 8.46 7.43 7.12
N GLY A 64 9.09 6.91 8.18
CA GLY A 64 9.65 5.56 8.27
C GLY A 64 10.99 5.33 7.57
N THR A 65 11.39 6.22 6.68
CA THR A 65 12.67 6.19 5.93
C THR A 65 13.57 7.37 6.29
N SER A 66 14.88 7.11 6.29
CA SER A 66 15.93 8.12 6.48
C SER A 66 16.89 8.24 5.30
N LYS A 67 16.86 7.30 4.34
CA LYS A 67 17.90 7.16 3.31
C LYS A 67 17.44 7.46 1.89
N SER A 68 16.14 7.57 1.63
CA SER A 68 15.62 7.88 0.29
C SER A 68 15.50 9.37 -0.01
N ASN A 69 15.44 9.67 -1.31
CA ASN A 69 14.92 10.95 -1.78
C ASN A 69 13.42 11.02 -1.46
N LYS A 70 12.93 12.16 -0.96
CA LYS A 70 11.53 12.29 -0.54
C LYS A 70 10.79 13.31 -1.39
N ILE A 71 9.60 12.93 -1.86
CA ILE A 71 8.64 13.81 -2.52
C ILE A 71 7.37 13.81 -1.70
N TYR A 72 6.92 14.98 -1.26
CA TYR A 72 5.74 15.10 -0.42
C TYR A 72 4.55 15.64 -1.21
N VAL A 73 3.41 14.96 -1.09
CA VAL A 73 2.09 15.52 -1.42
C VAL A 73 1.43 15.89 -0.10
N GLN A 74 1.27 17.19 0.13
CA GLN A 74 0.81 17.73 1.41
C GLN A 74 -0.66 17.35 1.67
N GLN A 75 -1.00 17.27 2.95
CA GLN A 75 -2.35 16.96 3.41
C GLN A 75 -3.34 18.03 2.93
N THR A 76 -4.47 17.60 2.38
CA THR A 76 -5.59 18.50 2.04
C THR A 76 -6.47 18.79 3.25
N ALA A 77 -7.22 19.90 3.24
CA ALA A 77 -8.17 20.21 4.33
C ALA A 77 -9.21 19.10 4.54
N ALA A 78 -9.70 18.50 3.45
CA ALA A 78 -10.64 17.38 3.51
C ALA A 78 -9.97 16.11 4.08
N SER A 79 -8.70 15.84 3.74
CA SER A 79 -7.95 14.73 4.34
C SER A 79 -7.70 14.96 5.83
N ALA A 80 -7.43 16.20 6.26
CA ALA A 80 -7.26 16.55 7.67
C ALA A 80 -8.52 16.29 8.50
N GLU A 81 -9.70 16.66 7.99
CA GLU A 81 -10.98 16.37 8.67
C GLU A 81 -11.19 14.86 8.85
N LEU A 82 -10.96 14.08 7.78
CA LEU A 82 -11.08 12.62 7.83
C LEU A 82 -10.03 11.99 8.76
N GLN A 83 -8.81 12.52 8.80
CA GLN A 83 -7.77 12.05 9.70
C GLN A 83 -8.16 12.26 11.17
N GLU A 84 -8.75 13.40 11.52
CA GLU A 84 -9.24 13.66 12.88
C GLU A 84 -10.40 12.73 13.26
N GLN A 85 -11.29 12.40 12.31
CA GLN A 85 -12.31 11.36 12.51
C GLN A 85 -11.68 9.98 12.72
N PHE A 86 -10.63 9.66 11.94
CA PHE A 86 -9.92 8.40 12.07
C PHE A 86 -9.27 8.25 13.44
N LYS A 87 -8.61 9.30 13.96
CA LYS A 87 -8.01 9.27 15.31
C LYS A 87 -9.04 8.97 16.41
N LYS A 88 -10.25 9.55 16.30
CA LYS A 88 -11.34 9.29 17.25
C LYS A 88 -11.86 7.85 17.16
N MET A 89 -12.00 7.34 15.94
CA MET A 89 -12.39 5.95 15.69
C MET A 89 -11.31 4.97 16.19
N ALA A 90 -10.04 5.29 15.96
CA ALA A 90 -8.88 4.46 16.31
C ALA A 90 -8.81 4.13 17.80
N ALA A 91 -9.26 5.05 18.66
CA ALA A 91 -9.30 4.86 20.11
C ALA A 91 -10.20 3.68 20.53
N ASN A 92 -11.25 3.37 19.75
CA ASN A 92 -12.23 2.33 20.05
C ASN A 92 -12.15 1.13 19.10
N LEU A 93 -11.12 1.05 18.24
CA LEU A 93 -11.00 -0.04 17.25
C LEU A 93 -10.96 -1.42 17.91
N PHE A 94 -10.33 -1.55 19.07
CA PHE A 94 -10.25 -2.83 19.78
C PHE A 94 -11.57 -3.29 20.40
N ASP A 95 -12.50 -2.36 20.64
CA ASP A 95 -13.84 -2.65 21.15
C ASP A 95 -14.85 -2.88 20.01
N SER A 96 -14.43 -2.73 18.75
CA SER A 96 -15.32 -2.89 17.60
C SER A 96 -15.60 -4.36 17.29
N ASP A 97 -16.86 -4.66 16.97
CA ASP A 97 -17.26 -6.00 16.54
C ASP A 97 -16.87 -6.23 15.07
N SER A 98 -15.86 -7.08 14.87
CA SER A 98 -15.40 -7.52 13.56
C SER A 98 -16.44 -8.33 12.77
N PHE A 99 -17.52 -8.78 13.40
CA PHE A 99 -18.63 -9.50 12.76
C PHE A 99 -19.83 -8.61 12.43
N ASP A 100 -19.78 -7.31 12.74
CA ASP A 100 -20.84 -6.38 12.36
C ASP A 100 -20.77 -6.06 10.85
N LEU A 101 -21.86 -6.38 10.15
CA LEU A 101 -22.01 -6.11 8.73
C LEU A 101 -21.99 -4.62 8.42
N LEU A 102 -22.72 -3.82 9.21
CA LEU A 102 -22.81 -2.38 8.99
C LEU A 102 -21.47 -1.72 9.33
N GLY A 103 -20.85 -2.11 10.44
CA GLY A 103 -19.51 -1.71 10.83
C GLY A 103 -18.48 -1.99 9.74
N SER A 104 -18.47 -3.20 9.17
CA SER A 104 -17.56 -3.58 8.08
C SER A 104 -17.76 -2.70 6.83
N TYR A 105 -19.02 -2.46 6.43
CA TYR A 105 -19.35 -1.58 5.31
C TYR A 105 -18.88 -0.13 5.55
N PHE A 106 -19.19 0.45 6.72
CA PHE A 106 -18.82 1.83 7.04
C PHE A 106 -17.31 2.00 7.22
N MET A 107 -16.63 1.00 7.79
CA MET A 107 -15.16 0.98 7.86
C MET A 107 -14.56 0.98 6.46
N GLY A 108 -15.09 0.11 5.59
CA GLY A 108 -14.85 0.07 4.15
C GLY A 108 -14.94 1.46 3.52
N ALA A 109 -16.12 2.06 3.60
CA ALA A 109 -16.41 3.36 3.00
C ALA A 109 -15.52 4.48 3.56
N PHE A 110 -15.22 4.46 4.86
CA PHE A 110 -14.42 5.47 5.53
C PHE A 110 -12.96 5.48 5.05
N PHE A 111 -12.30 4.31 5.06
CA PHE A 111 -10.93 4.20 4.54
C PHE A 111 -10.87 4.39 3.03
N GLY A 112 -11.88 3.93 2.27
CA GLY A 112 -12.00 4.28 0.85
C GLY A 112 -12.01 5.80 0.63
N LYS A 113 -12.76 6.53 1.45
CA LYS A 113 -12.84 8.00 1.38
C LYS A 113 -11.55 8.70 1.80
N ILE A 114 -10.87 8.27 2.86
CA ILE A 114 -9.62 8.90 3.31
C ILE A 114 -8.52 8.75 2.26
N PHE A 115 -8.36 7.55 1.70
CA PHE A 115 -7.38 7.29 0.64
C PHE A 115 -7.75 8.01 -0.65
N ALA A 116 -9.01 7.98 -1.08
CA ALA A 116 -9.43 8.68 -2.29
C ALA A 116 -9.24 10.19 -2.20
N THR A 117 -9.56 10.79 -1.05
CA THR A 117 -9.42 12.23 -0.84
C THR A 117 -7.96 12.67 -1.00
N GLN A 118 -7.02 11.93 -0.39
CA GLN A 118 -5.62 12.28 -0.52
C GLN A 118 -5.04 11.85 -1.88
N CYS A 119 -5.47 10.72 -2.43
CA CYS A 119 -5.11 10.27 -3.76
C CYS A 119 -5.48 11.31 -4.83
N LYS A 120 -6.64 11.95 -4.68
CA LYS A 120 -7.09 13.05 -5.56
C LYS A 120 -6.05 14.16 -5.63
N ALA A 121 -5.46 14.56 -4.50
CA ALA A 121 -4.40 15.56 -4.46
C ALA A 121 -3.13 15.10 -5.21
N VAL A 122 -2.77 13.81 -5.11
CA VAL A 122 -1.63 13.23 -5.83
C VAL A 122 -1.86 13.29 -7.34
N ILE A 123 -3.01 12.83 -7.82
CA ILE A 123 -3.31 12.76 -9.25
C ILE A 123 -3.63 14.12 -9.87
N GLU A 124 -4.11 15.11 -9.08
CA GLU A 124 -4.34 16.50 -9.50
C GLU A 124 -3.07 17.29 -9.78
N ASP A 125 -1.96 16.93 -9.13
CA ASP A 125 -0.65 17.50 -9.47
C ASP A 125 -0.10 16.88 -10.77
N THR A 126 -0.54 17.40 -11.91
CA THR A 126 -0.08 16.95 -13.23
C THR A 126 1.42 17.12 -13.42
N ARG A 127 2.03 18.14 -12.81
CA ARG A 127 3.49 18.36 -12.89
C ARG A 127 4.25 17.27 -12.17
N LEU A 128 3.76 16.84 -11.00
CA LEU A 128 4.32 15.73 -10.26
C LEU A 128 4.21 14.43 -11.07
N ILE A 129 3.04 14.11 -11.62
CA ILE A 129 2.84 12.89 -12.40
C ILE A 129 3.76 12.86 -13.63
N GLU A 130 3.86 13.95 -14.38
CA GLU A 130 4.76 14.02 -15.54
C GLU A 130 6.24 13.92 -15.14
N LYS A 131 6.63 14.49 -14.00
CA LYS A 131 7.98 14.29 -13.44
C LYS A 131 8.23 12.81 -13.13
N LEU A 132 7.30 12.14 -12.46
CA LEU A 132 7.44 10.72 -12.08
C LEU A 132 7.52 9.81 -13.31
N LYS A 133 6.73 10.07 -14.36
CA LYS A 133 6.83 9.37 -15.66
C LYS A 133 8.19 9.58 -16.31
N ALA A 134 8.69 10.82 -16.32
CA ALA A 134 9.97 11.16 -16.95
C ALA A 134 11.18 10.47 -16.29
N GLU A 135 11.08 10.14 -15.00
CA GLU A 135 12.14 9.44 -14.26
C GLU A 135 12.35 7.99 -14.72
N LYS A 136 11.34 7.34 -15.33
CA LYS A 136 11.37 5.96 -15.84
C LYS A 136 11.87 4.94 -14.80
N TYR A 137 11.11 4.79 -13.72
CA TYR A 137 11.42 3.84 -12.65
C TYR A 137 11.44 2.38 -13.11
N ASP A 138 12.38 1.60 -12.60
CA ASP A 138 12.51 0.17 -12.86
C ASP A 138 11.50 -0.64 -12.04
N VAL A 139 11.33 -0.25 -10.78
CA VAL A 139 10.44 -0.93 -9.84
C VAL A 139 9.66 0.12 -9.05
N MET A 140 8.36 -0.10 -8.89
CA MET A 140 7.53 0.65 -7.95
C MET A 140 7.06 -0.26 -6.81
N PHE A 141 7.27 0.14 -5.57
CA PHE A 141 6.67 -0.50 -4.40
C PHE A 141 5.47 0.32 -3.94
N MET A 142 4.41 -0.35 -3.54
CA MET A 142 3.23 0.24 -2.95
C MET A 142 2.62 -0.76 -1.98
N GLU A 143 1.79 -0.28 -1.09
CA GLU A 143 1.03 -1.12 -0.19
C GLU A 143 -0.39 -1.34 -0.73
N ASN A 144 -0.85 -2.59 -0.73
CA ASN A 144 -2.15 -2.94 -1.32
C ASN A 144 -3.35 -2.45 -0.52
N PHE A 145 -3.13 -2.07 0.74
CA PHE A 145 -4.18 -1.46 1.54
C PHE A 145 -4.65 -0.13 0.94
N ASP A 146 -3.76 0.60 0.25
CA ASP A 146 -4.08 1.82 -0.47
C ASP A 146 -4.05 1.59 -1.99
N MET A 147 -5.24 1.40 -2.56
CA MET A 147 -5.43 1.18 -3.99
C MET A 147 -4.96 2.36 -4.86
N CYS A 148 -4.72 3.55 -4.30
CA CYS A 148 -4.13 4.66 -5.05
C CYS A 148 -2.74 4.30 -5.59
N GLY A 149 -1.92 3.60 -4.80
CA GLY A 149 -0.58 3.19 -5.21
C GLY A 149 -0.60 2.27 -6.42
N VAL A 150 -1.54 1.32 -6.44
CA VAL A 150 -1.79 0.43 -7.58
C VAL A 150 -2.29 1.24 -8.78
N ALA A 151 -3.28 2.12 -8.60
CA ALA A 151 -3.80 2.91 -9.72
C ALA A 151 -2.76 3.89 -10.31
N LEU A 152 -1.80 4.36 -9.50
CA LEU A 152 -0.68 5.18 -9.98
C LEU A 152 0.27 4.43 -10.91
N THR A 153 0.33 3.09 -10.90
CA THR A 153 1.18 2.34 -11.83
C THR A 153 0.73 2.52 -13.27
N GLU A 154 -0.58 2.66 -13.51
CA GLU A 154 -1.13 2.93 -14.84
C GLU A 154 -0.71 4.31 -15.36
N LEU A 155 -0.54 5.29 -14.47
CA LEU A 155 -0.06 6.62 -14.85
C LEU A 155 1.45 6.66 -15.02
N ILE A 156 2.21 6.12 -14.06
CA ILE A 156 3.67 6.26 -14.01
C ILE A 156 4.35 5.29 -14.98
N GLN A 157 3.72 4.15 -15.28
CA GLN A 157 4.22 3.09 -16.15
C GLN A 157 5.65 2.63 -15.77
N PRO A 158 5.90 2.22 -14.51
CA PRO A 158 7.18 1.62 -14.13
C PRO A 158 7.37 0.28 -14.87
N LYS A 159 8.62 -0.16 -15.07
CA LYS A 159 8.88 -1.45 -15.76
C LYS A 159 8.29 -2.65 -15.00
N SER A 160 8.22 -2.54 -13.68
CA SER A 160 7.60 -3.51 -12.79
C SER A 160 7.05 -2.83 -11.55
N PHE A 161 6.08 -3.45 -10.90
CA PHE A 161 5.57 -3.00 -9.61
C PHE A 161 5.44 -4.19 -8.65
N ILE A 162 5.72 -3.96 -7.37
CA ILE A 162 5.70 -4.98 -6.32
C ILE A 162 4.67 -4.56 -5.26
N PRO A 163 3.45 -5.13 -5.32
CA PRO A 163 2.44 -4.92 -4.30
C PRO A 163 2.92 -5.52 -2.97
N THR A 164 2.85 -4.77 -1.88
CA THR A 164 3.28 -5.21 -0.54
C THR A 164 2.15 -5.13 0.49
N SER A 165 2.27 -5.87 1.58
CA SER A 165 1.36 -5.80 2.72
C SER A 165 2.20 -5.74 3.99
N SER A 166 1.92 -4.77 4.87
CA SER A 166 2.51 -4.71 6.22
C SER A 166 1.95 -5.79 7.16
N SER A 167 0.95 -6.56 6.72
CA SER A 167 0.34 -7.69 7.41
C SER A 167 0.35 -8.94 6.50
N ILE A 168 -0.47 -9.93 6.83
CA ILE A 168 -0.73 -11.10 5.98
C ILE A 168 -1.42 -10.70 4.66
N ALA A 169 -1.56 -11.63 3.73
CA ALA A 169 -2.52 -11.50 2.64
C ALA A 169 -3.93 -11.72 3.20
N PHE A 170 -4.89 -10.88 2.85
CA PHE A 170 -6.28 -11.01 3.29
C PHE A 170 -7.22 -10.37 2.26
N GLY A 171 -8.48 -10.82 2.27
CA GLY A 171 -9.50 -10.30 1.37
C GLY A 171 -9.17 -10.62 -0.11
N PRO A 172 -9.37 -9.67 -1.04
CA PRO A 172 -9.12 -9.89 -2.46
C PRO A 172 -7.66 -10.20 -2.82
N HIS A 173 -6.69 -9.85 -1.96
CA HIS A 173 -5.26 -10.08 -2.24
C HIS A 173 -4.93 -11.55 -2.48
N GLU A 174 -5.63 -12.47 -1.81
CA GLU A 174 -5.38 -13.91 -1.97
C GLU A 174 -5.68 -14.36 -3.40
N GLU A 175 -6.77 -13.87 -3.99
CA GLU A 175 -7.15 -14.18 -5.38
C GLU A 175 -6.23 -13.48 -6.37
N GLU A 176 -5.87 -12.23 -6.11
CA GLU A 176 -5.00 -11.41 -6.97
C GLU A 176 -3.58 -11.94 -7.07
N TRP A 177 -3.06 -12.52 -5.98
CA TRP A 177 -1.72 -13.11 -5.98
C TRP A 177 -1.73 -14.62 -6.30
N GLY A 178 -2.90 -15.20 -6.54
CA GLY A 178 -3.05 -16.63 -6.82
C GLY A 178 -2.72 -17.52 -5.62
N ILE A 179 -2.88 -17.01 -4.39
CA ILE A 179 -2.72 -17.78 -3.16
C ILE A 179 -3.91 -18.74 -3.04
N ALA A 180 -3.63 -20.04 -2.93
CA ALA A 180 -4.67 -21.03 -2.70
C ALA A 180 -5.32 -20.85 -1.32
N THR A 181 -6.64 -20.68 -1.29
CA THR A 181 -7.38 -20.44 -0.05
C THR A 181 -8.12 -21.70 0.37
N ALA A 182 -7.81 -22.20 1.57
CA ALA A 182 -8.43 -23.39 2.11
C ALA A 182 -9.34 -23.04 3.29
N LEU A 183 -10.47 -22.41 2.99
CA LEU A 183 -11.43 -21.88 3.97
C LEU A 183 -12.01 -22.92 4.94
N SER A 184 -11.84 -24.22 4.66
CA SER A 184 -12.29 -25.31 5.51
C SER A 184 -11.42 -25.52 6.76
N TYR A 185 -10.17 -25.03 6.75
CA TYR A 185 -9.24 -25.15 7.86
C TYR A 185 -8.34 -23.92 8.08
N ASN A 186 -8.30 -22.95 7.17
CA ASN A 186 -7.60 -21.69 7.33
C ASN A 186 -8.57 -20.60 7.82
N PRO A 187 -8.38 -20.03 9.03
CA PRO A 187 -9.22 -18.96 9.53
C PRO A 187 -8.97 -17.64 8.77
N GLU A 188 -10.05 -16.92 8.51
CA GLU A 188 -10.06 -15.57 7.93
C GLU A 188 -9.69 -14.50 8.96
N HIS A 189 -9.37 -13.29 8.49
CA HIS A 189 -8.81 -12.20 9.30
C HIS A 189 -9.64 -11.82 10.55
N HIS A 190 -10.96 -11.98 10.52
CA HIS A 190 -11.83 -11.65 11.67
C HIS A 190 -11.93 -12.78 12.71
N LEU A 191 -11.35 -13.95 12.46
CA LEU A 191 -11.40 -15.10 13.37
C LEU A 191 -10.10 -15.25 14.17
N SER A 192 -10.22 -15.22 15.50
CA SER A 192 -9.12 -15.53 16.41
C SER A 192 -8.91 -17.03 16.63
N ARG A 193 -9.92 -17.85 16.33
CA ARG A 193 -9.89 -19.31 16.49
C ARG A 193 -10.86 -19.98 15.52
N MET A 194 -10.52 -21.19 15.07
CA MET A 194 -11.41 -22.05 14.28
C MET A 194 -11.25 -23.50 14.72
N ASN A 195 -12.36 -24.17 15.05
CA ASN A 195 -12.38 -25.63 15.15
C ASN A 195 -12.62 -26.24 13.76
N VAL A 196 -11.57 -26.82 13.17
CA VAL A 196 -11.63 -27.43 11.83
C VAL A 196 -12.59 -28.62 11.73
N HIS A 197 -13.01 -29.21 12.85
CA HIS A 197 -13.99 -30.30 12.88
C HIS A 197 -15.45 -29.81 13.04
N SER A 198 -15.66 -28.51 13.27
CA SER A 198 -16.99 -27.90 13.40
C SER A 198 -17.46 -27.35 12.05
N MET A 199 -18.57 -27.88 11.52
CA MET A 199 -19.18 -27.31 10.32
C MET A 199 -19.71 -25.89 10.55
N TRP A 200 -20.11 -25.57 11.78
CA TRP A 200 -20.55 -24.23 12.13
C TRP A 200 -19.39 -23.22 12.08
N ASP A 201 -18.23 -23.57 12.62
CA ASP A 201 -17.05 -22.69 12.59
C ASP A 201 -16.59 -22.42 11.15
N ARG A 202 -16.71 -23.43 10.27
CA ARG A 202 -16.47 -23.26 8.84
C ARG A 202 -17.46 -22.29 8.19
N LEU A 203 -18.75 -22.35 8.54
CA LEU A 203 -19.75 -21.39 8.04
C LEU A 203 -19.48 -19.97 8.55
N VAL A 204 -19.12 -19.81 9.82
CA VAL A 204 -18.71 -18.52 10.39
C VAL A 204 -17.48 -17.98 9.67
N ASN A 205 -16.53 -18.84 9.27
CA ASN A 205 -15.38 -18.44 8.47
C ASN A 205 -15.75 -17.92 7.09
N LEU A 206 -16.72 -18.54 6.41
CA LEU A 206 -17.23 -18.03 5.14
C LEU A 206 -17.90 -16.65 5.32
N TYR A 207 -18.59 -16.43 6.44
CA TYR A 207 -19.15 -15.12 6.75
C TYR A 207 -18.07 -14.08 7.07
N ALA A 208 -17.04 -14.44 7.83
CA ALA A 208 -15.87 -13.60 8.05
C ALA A 208 -15.21 -13.19 6.72
N ARG A 209 -15.03 -14.14 5.80
CA ARG A 209 -14.52 -13.86 4.44
C ARG A 209 -15.38 -12.82 3.72
N PHE A 210 -16.70 -12.98 3.78
CA PHE A 210 -17.63 -12.05 3.17
C PHE A 210 -17.48 -10.63 3.73
N LEU A 211 -17.33 -10.48 5.05
CA LEU A 211 -17.12 -9.17 5.70
C LEU A 211 -15.79 -8.51 5.30
N VAL A 212 -14.69 -9.29 5.24
CA VAL A 212 -13.40 -8.78 4.76
C VAL A 212 -13.55 -8.28 3.32
N ARG A 213 -14.17 -9.07 2.44
CA ARG A 213 -14.38 -8.66 1.04
C ARG A 213 -15.23 -7.41 0.94
N LEU A 214 -16.33 -7.33 1.68
CA LEU A 214 -17.20 -6.16 1.70
C LEU A 214 -16.42 -4.88 2.05
N THR A 215 -15.50 -4.97 3.01
CA THR A 215 -14.65 -3.85 3.41
C THR A 215 -13.72 -3.41 2.27
N PHE A 216 -13.02 -4.35 1.64
CA PHE A 216 -12.07 -4.06 0.55
C PHE A 216 -12.74 -3.61 -0.75
N ASP A 217 -13.92 -4.13 -1.06
CA ASP A 217 -14.68 -3.73 -2.24
C ASP A 217 -15.03 -2.24 -2.17
N GLN A 218 -15.28 -1.70 -0.97
CA GLN A 218 -15.45 -0.25 -0.78
C GLN A 218 -14.15 0.52 -1.04
N PHE A 219 -12.99 0.05 -0.55
CA PHE A 219 -11.70 0.72 -0.79
C PHE A 219 -11.44 0.86 -2.29
N ARG A 220 -11.62 -0.25 -3.01
CA ARG A 220 -11.41 -0.34 -4.45
C ARG A 220 -12.43 0.46 -5.24
N GLY A 221 -13.71 0.36 -4.88
CA GLY A 221 -14.79 1.05 -5.59
C GLY A 221 -14.62 2.56 -5.62
N VAL A 222 -14.23 3.15 -4.48
CA VAL A 222 -14.05 4.61 -4.37
C VAL A 222 -12.84 5.09 -5.18
N ILE A 223 -11.70 4.39 -5.09
CA ILE A 223 -10.51 4.74 -5.90
C ILE A 223 -10.77 4.56 -7.39
N ASN A 224 -11.42 3.47 -7.80
CA ASN A 224 -11.77 3.25 -9.20
C ASN A 224 -12.69 4.34 -9.74
N THR A 225 -13.66 4.78 -8.94
CA THR A 225 -14.56 5.89 -9.30
C THR A 225 -13.76 7.18 -9.50
N LEU A 226 -12.85 7.50 -8.56
CA LEU A 226 -11.99 8.67 -8.66
C LEU A 226 -11.13 8.68 -9.95
N PHE A 227 -10.54 7.54 -10.32
CA PHE A 227 -9.73 7.44 -11.53
C PHE A 227 -10.58 7.54 -12.80
N ARG A 228 -11.75 6.90 -12.85
CA ARG A 228 -12.70 7.01 -13.97
C ARG A 228 -13.19 8.45 -14.17
N GLU A 229 -13.56 9.13 -13.09
CA GLU A 229 -13.99 10.54 -13.15
C GLU A 229 -12.92 11.45 -13.74
N LYS A 230 -11.64 11.15 -13.48
CA LYS A 230 -10.53 12.00 -13.91
C LYS A 230 -9.98 11.65 -15.30
N PHE A 231 -9.92 10.36 -15.65
CA PHE A 231 -9.22 9.87 -16.84
C PHE A 231 -10.12 9.21 -17.89
N GLY A 232 -11.39 8.93 -17.58
CA GLY A 232 -12.36 8.29 -18.48
C GLY A 232 -12.46 6.79 -18.27
#